data_AF-A0A7V3FUQ8-F1
#
_entry.id   AF-A0A7V3FUQ8-F1
#
_cell.length_a   1.000
_cell.length_b   1.000
_cell.length_c   1.000
_cell.angle_alpha   90.00
_cell.angle_beta   90.00
_cell.angle_gamma   90.00
#
_symmetry.space_group_name_H-M   'P 1'
#
loop_
_entity.id
_entity.type
_entity.pdbx_description
1 polymer ?
#
loop_
_entity_poly.entity_id
_entity_poly.type
_entity_poly.pdbx_seq_one_letter_code
_entity_poly.pdbx_strand_id
1 'polypeptide(L)'
;KYLTEYPKGMEGEAKELAMNRVENFFEDSVDAGMQDLEKFAMLLEQVLLRGEKVKITMKGYCSPLASTDYNVNLAKRRISSLRNYFMEYKNGIFTKYINNTNDTEGRIEFFDEDIGELPVSKVSDDVKDVRNSVYSPYAAAERKIQIIAVSYLK
;
A
#
# COMPACT_ATOMS: atom_id res chain seq x y z
N LYS A 1 -9.75 -13.56 -9.68
CA LYS A 1 -10.29 -14.06 -8.38
C LYS A 1 -11.31 -13.10 -7.77
N TYR A 2 -11.04 -11.80 -7.61
CA TYR A 2 -12.04 -10.85 -7.08
C TYR A 2 -13.35 -10.85 -7.89
N LEU A 3 -13.26 -10.73 -9.22
CA LEU A 3 -14.41 -10.77 -10.15
C LEU A 3 -15.17 -12.11 -10.17
N THR A 4 -14.62 -13.17 -9.57
CA THR A 4 -15.26 -14.49 -9.52
C THR A 4 -15.80 -14.83 -8.13
N GLU A 5 -15.06 -14.48 -7.08
CA GLU A 5 -15.39 -14.85 -5.69
C GLU A 5 -16.32 -13.83 -5.03
N TYR A 6 -16.17 -12.54 -5.29
CA TYR A 6 -17.06 -11.53 -4.70
C TYR A 6 -18.52 -11.64 -5.15
N PRO A 7 -18.82 -11.81 -6.47
CA PRO A 7 -20.20 -11.96 -6.93
C PRO A 7 -20.74 -13.40 -6.79
N LYS A 8 -20.01 -14.30 -6.13
CA LYS A 8 -20.39 -15.72 -6.04
C LYS A 8 -21.73 -15.88 -5.31
N GLY A 9 -22.64 -16.64 -5.93
CA GLY A 9 -23.99 -16.86 -5.43
C GLY A 9 -24.95 -15.69 -5.64
N MET A 10 -24.54 -14.64 -6.35
CA MET A 10 -25.41 -13.55 -6.80
C MET A 10 -25.87 -13.79 -8.24
N GLU A 11 -27.06 -13.30 -8.58
CA GLU A 11 -27.66 -13.44 -9.90
C GLU A 11 -28.24 -12.10 -10.38
N GLY A 12 -28.45 -12.01 -11.70
CA GLY A 12 -29.01 -10.82 -12.36
C GLY A 12 -28.27 -9.53 -12.02
N GLU A 13 -29.02 -8.45 -11.83
CA GLU A 13 -28.52 -7.10 -11.54
C GLU A 13 -27.58 -7.07 -10.32
N ALA A 14 -27.86 -7.87 -9.28
CA ALA A 14 -27.01 -7.89 -8.09
C ALA A 14 -25.59 -8.38 -8.38
N LYS A 15 -25.46 -9.35 -9.30
CA LYS A 15 -24.16 -9.87 -9.74
C LYS A 15 -23.40 -8.82 -10.53
N GLU A 16 -24.06 -8.14 -11.46
CA GLU A 16 -23.48 -7.09 -12.30
C GLU A 16 -23.00 -5.92 -11.43
N LEU A 17 -23.82 -5.45 -10.48
CA LEU A 17 -23.44 -4.42 -9.53
C LEU A 17 -22.23 -4.81 -8.68
N ALA A 18 -22.14 -6.07 -8.26
CA ALA A 18 -21.00 -6.57 -7.50
C ALA A 18 -19.71 -6.61 -8.35
N MET A 19 -19.81 -7.00 -9.62
CA MET A 19 -18.69 -6.99 -10.55
C MET A 19 -18.21 -5.56 -10.84
N ASN A 20 -19.14 -4.66 -11.20
CA ASN A 20 -18.82 -3.25 -11.46
C ASN A 20 -18.15 -2.59 -10.25
N ARG A 21 -18.60 -2.90 -9.02
CA ARG A 21 -17.97 -2.37 -7.81
C ARG A 21 -16.52 -2.82 -7.65
N VAL A 22 -16.22 -4.07 -8.02
CA VAL A 22 -14.85 -4.58 -8.01
C VAL A 22 -14.03 -3.86 -9.06
N GLU A 23 -14.52 -3.78 -10.30
CA GLU A 23 -13.81 -3.11 -11.41
C GLU A 23 -13.49 -1.66 -11.09
N ASN A 24 -14.50 -0.88 -10.66
CA ASN A 24 -14.32 0.51 -10.27
C ASN A 24 -13.30 0.66 -9.14
N PHE A 25 -13.27 -0.26 -8.17
CA PHE A 25 -12.25 -0.20 -7.11
C PHE A 25 -10.82 -0.39 -7.67
N PHE A 26 -10.64 -1.32 -8.62
CA PHE A 26 -9.32 -1.52 -9.22
C PHE A 26 -8.90 -0.31 -10.04
N GLU A 27 -9.79 0.25 -10.86
CA GLU A 27 -9.51 1.44 -11.67
C GLU A 27 -9.30 2.69 -10.80
N ASP A 28 -10.28 3.04 -9.98
CA ASP A 28 -10.30 4.32 -9.26
C ASP A 28 -9.34 4.37 -8.08
N SER A 29 -8.96 3.22 -7.52
CA SER A 29 -8.13 3.17 -6.31
C SER A 29 -6.79 2.49 -6.53
N VAL A 30 -6.75 1.30 -7.14
CA VAL A 30 -5.49 0.54 -7.27
C VAL A 30 -4.61 1.15 -8.36
N ASP A 31 -5.15 1.37 -9.54
CA ASP A 31 -4.40 1.95 -10.66
C ASP A 31 -4.04 3.41 -10.38
N ALA A 32 -4.98 4.19 -9.86
CA ALA A 32 -4.72 5.56 -9.40
C ALA A 32 -3.61 5.62 -8.33
N GLY A 33 -3.65 4.72 -7.34
CA GLY A 33 -2.62 4.65 -6.30
C GLY A 33 -1.23 4.31 -6.85
N MET A 34 -1.15 3.47 -7.90
CA MET A 34 0.11 3.18 -8.58
C MET A 34 0.64 4.39 -9.35
N GLN A 35 -0.24 5.12 -10.04
CA GLN A 35 0.13 6.36 -10.75
C GLN A 35 0.65 7.43 -9.78
N ASP A 36 0.01 7.56 -8.61
CA ASP A 36 0.45 8.46 -7.55
C ASP A 36 1.83 8.06 -7.00
N LEU A 37 2.08 6.77 -6.83
CA LEU A 37 3.37 6.25 -6.40
C LEU A 37 4.49 6.53 -7.43
N GLU A 38 4.22 6.33 -8.72
CA GLU A 38 5.15 6.66 -9.81
C GLU A 38 5.48 8.16 -9.83
N LYS A 39 4.46 9.00 -9.70
CA LYS A 39 4.63 10.45 -9.64
C LYS A 39 5.42 10.86 -8.40
N PHE A 40 5.15 10.24 -7.25
CA PHE A 40 5.91 10.45 -6.03
C PHE A 40 7.39 10.11 -6.22
N ALA A 41 7.69 8.94 -6.80
CA ALA A 41 9.07 8.51 -7.06
C ALA A 41 9.79 9.49 -8.01
N MET A 42 9.13 9.93 -9.09
CA MET A 42 9.69 10.93 -10.00
C MET A 42 10.05 12.25 -9.28
N LEU A 43 9.17 12.74 -8.40
CA LEU A 43 9.43 13.97 -7.64
C LEU A 43 10.54 13.76 -6.59
N LEU A 44 10.55 12.61 -5.93
CA LEU A 44 11.58 12.23 -4.97
C LEU A 44 12.97 12.21 -5.62
N GLU A 45 13.09 11.68 -6.84
CA GLU A 45 14.34 11.73 -7.62
C GLU A 45 14.85 13.15 -7.79
N GLN A 46 13.98 14.10 -8.17
CA GLN A 46 14.37 15.51 -8.33
C GLN A 46 14.82 16.14 -7.01
N VAL A 47 14.17 15.78 -5.89
CA VAL A 47 14.53 16.24 -4.55
C VAL A 47 15.93 15.75 -4.18
N LEU A 48 16.19 14.45 -4.35
CA LEU A 48 17.49 13.83 -4.02
C LEU A 48 18.63 14.31 -4.91
N LEU A 49 18.36 14.60 -6.18
CA LEU A 49 19.34 15.19 -7.11
C LEU A 49 19.83 16.58 -6.66
N ARG A 50 19.04 17.31 -5.86
CA ARG A 50 19.45 18.59 -5.27
C ARG A 50 20.25 18.45 -3.98
N GLY A 51 20.57 17.23 -3.55
CA GLY A 51 21.28 16.98 -2.30
C GLY A 51 20.37 16.93 -1.06
N GLU A 52 19.06 16.99 -1.25
CA GLU A 52 18.12 17.00 -0.13
C GLU A 52 18.08 15.65 0.58
N LYS A 53 17.97 15.69 1.90
CA LYS A 53 17.89 14.51 2.77
C LYS A 53 16.46 14.40 3.28
N VAL A 54 15.80 13.27 3.02
CA VAL A 54 14.40 13.07 3.37
C VAL A 54 14.18 11.81 4.20
N LYS A 55 13.22 11.90 5.11
CA LYS A 55 12.63 10.77 5.80
C LYS A 55 11.25 10.48 5.21
N ILE A 56 11.03 9.23 4.82
CA ILE A 56 9.76 8.73 4.30
C ILE A 56 9.16 7.81 5.36
N THR A 57 8.06 8.27 5.94
CA THR A 57 7.31 7.52 6.96
C THR A 57 6.22 6.71 6.29
N MET A 58 6.24 5.40 6.49
CA MET A 58 5.33 4.45 5.88
C MET A 58 4.49 3.73 6.93
N LYS A 59 3.27 3.37 6.57
CA LYS A 59 2.37 2.57 7.40
C LYS A 59 1.70 1.49 6.59
N GLY A 60 1.74 0.27 7.09
CA GLY A 60 1.03 -0.88 6.52
C GLY A 60 -0.30 -1.10 7.23
N TYR A 61 -1.33 -1.41 6.47
CA TYR A 61 -2.67 -1.71 6.96
C TYR A 61 -3.07 -3.14 6.60
N CYS A 62 -3.93 -3.74 7.42
CA CYS A 62 -4.51 -5.07 7.22
C CYS A 62 -6.02 -5.05 7.48
N SER A 63 -6.74 -5.93 6.78
CA SER A 63 -8.13 -6.28 7.08
C SER A 63 -8.19 -7.12 8.38
N PRO A 64 -9.29 -7.08 9.16
CA PRO A 64 -9.42 -7.70 10.49
C PRO A 64 -9.51 -9.24 10.50
N LEU A 65 -9.18 -9.91 9.40
CA LEU A 65 -9.39 -11.35 9.21
C LEU A 65 -8.51 -12.24 10.11
N ALA A 66 -7.34 -11.77 10.48
CA ALA A 66 -6.36 -12.53 11.26
C ALA A 66 -6.09 -11.87 12.60
N SER A 67 -5.40 -12.58 13.50
CA SER A 67 -4.99 -12.04 14.80
C SER A 67 -4.09 -10.81 14.64
N THR A 68 -4.08 -9.95 15.65
CA THR A 68 -3.28 -8.72 15.67
C THR A 68 -1.79 -9.00 15.37
N ASP A 69 -1.19 -10.00 16.02
CA ASP A 69 0.22 -10.37 15.78
C ASP A 69 0.49 -10.84 14.35
N TYR A 70 -0.47 -11.55 13.74
CA TYR A 70 -0.37 -11.96 12.35
C TYR A 70 -0.50 -10.75 11.41
N ASN A 71 -1.46 -9.87 11.67
CA ASN A 71 -1.68 -8.63 10.91
C ASN A 71 -0.45 -7.72 10.95
N VAL A 72 0.24 -7.65 12.09
CA VAL A 72 1.53 -6.96 12.22
C VAL A 72 2.56 -7.55 11.25
N ASN A 73 2.75 -8.86 11.25
CA ASN A 73 3.70 -9.49 10.33
C ASN A 73 3.31 -9.32 8.85
N LEU A 74 2.02 -9.37 8.55
CA LEU A 74 1.52 -9.16 7.19
C LEU A 74 1.74 -7.72 6.70
N ALA A 75 1.50 -6.73 7.56
CA ALA A 75 1.76 -5.32 7.23
C ALA A 75 3.26 -5.06 7.04
N LYS A 76 4.16 -5.66 7.84
CA LYS A 76 5.61 -5.58 7.61
C LYS A 76 6.01 -6.12 6.23
N ARG A 77 5.44 -7.25 5.81
CA ARG A 77 5.66 -7.81 4.47
C ARG A 77 5.17 -6.87 3.36
N ARG A 78 4.03 -6.20 3.57
CA ARG A 78 3.55 -5.17 2.64
C ARG A 78 4.51 -3.99 2.57
N ILE A 79 4.94 -3.43 3.71
CA ILE A 79 5.93 -2.35 3.69
C ILE A 79 7.21 -2.77 2.96
N SER A 80 7.64 -4.03 3.12
CA SER A 80 8.75 -4.58 2.35
C SER A 80 8.55 -4.51 0.83
N SER A 81 7.33 -4.68 0.31
CA SER A 81 7.10 -4.55 -1.14
C SER A 81 7.24 -3.11 -1.61
N LEU A 82 6.85 -2.12 -0.81
CA LEU A 82 7.09 -0.70 -1.14
C LEU A 82 8.58 -0.35 -1.08
N ARG A 83 9.33 -0.91 -0.12
CA ARG A 83 10.80 -0.79 -0.11
C ARG A 83 11.42 -1.40 -1.36
N ASN A 84 10.97 -2.59 -1.77
CA ASN A 84 11.46 -3.24 -2.99
C ASN A 84 11.17 -2.39 -4.22
N TYR A 85 9.97 -1.81 -4.31
CA TYR A 85 9.64 -0.85 -5.37
C TYR A 85 10.68 0.28 -5.45
N PHE A 86 11.03 0.93 -4.34
CA PHE A 86 12.07 1.96 -4.34
C PHE A 86 13.47 1.41 -4.71
N MET A 87 13.80 0.18 -4.32
CA MET A 87 15.07 -0.45 -4.69
C MET A 87 15.16 -0.82 -6.18
N GLU A 88 14.04 -1.07 -6.84
CA GLU A 88 13.99 -1.49 -8.25
C GLU A 88 13.71 -0.32 -9.20
N TYR A 89 13.09 0.76 -8.70
CA TYR A 89 12.70 1.94 -9.49
C TYR A 89 13.86 2.45 -10.36
N LYS A 90 13.59 2.58 -11.67
CA LYS A 90 14.55 2.99 -12.72
C LYS A 90 15.91 2.29 -12.59
N ASN A 91 15.91 0.95 -12.56
CA ASN A 91 17.11 0.13 -12.41
C ASN A 91 17.89 0.45 -11.11
N GLY A 92 17.14 0.73 -10.03
CA GLY A 92 17.69 0.98 -8.71
C GLY A 92 18.36 2.33 -8.52
N ILE A 93 17.87 3.38 -9.19
CA ILE A 93 18.42 4.74 -9.06
C ILE A 93 18.45 5.24 -7.60
N PHE A 94 17.51 4.79 -6.75
CA PHE A 94 17.45 5.19 -5.35
C PHE A 94 18.42 4.46 -4.44
N THR A 95 18.99 3.33 -4.86
CA THR A 95 19.85 2.50 -4.01
C THR A 95 21.05 3.27 -3.45
N LYS A 96 21.62 4.20 -4.24
CA LYS A 96 22.71 5.08 -3.80
C LYS A 96 22.30 6.13 -2.76
N TYR A 97 21.02 6.49 -2.69
CA TYR A 97 20.51 7.49 -1.76
C TYR A 97 20.01 6.86 -0.45
N ILE A 98 19.61 5.58 -0.47
CA ILE A 98 19.10 4.89 0.71
C ILE A 98 20.21 4.75 1.76
N ASN A 99 19.97 5.32 2.94
CA ASN A 99 20.94 5.33 4.05
C ASN A 99 22.34 5.84 3.66
N ASN A 100 22.42 6.71 2.65
CA ASN A 100 23.67 7.34 2.25
C ASN A 100 24.26 8.15 3.41
N THR A 101 25.56 8.00 3.65
CA THR A 101 26.30 8.72 4.71
C THR A 101 27.09 9.90 4.16
N ASN A 102 27.11 10.13 2.84
CA ASN A 102 27.72 11.31 2.25
C ASN A 102 26.84 12.55 2.47
N ASP A 103 27.34 13.51 3.24
CA ASP A 103 26.59 14.70 3.61
C ASP A 103 26.34 15.70 2.47
N THR A 104 27.06 15.56 1.36
CA THR A 104 26.92 16.43 0.17
C THR A 104 25.93 15.88 -0.85
N GLU A 105 25.42 14.66 -0.63
CA GLU A 105 24.47 14.00 -1.51
C GLU A 105 23.10 13.87 -0.86
N GLY A 106 22.08 13.62 -1.70
CA GLY A 106 20.75 13.33 -1.21
C GLY A 106 20.72 12.05 -0.37
N ARG A 107 19.69 11.94 0.46
CA ARG A 107 19.51 10.76 1.32
C ARG A 107 18.05 10.41 1.48
N ILE A 108 17.75 9.11 1.49
CA ILE A 108 16.46 8.57 1.91
C ILE A 108 16.67 7.80 3.21
N GLU A 109 15.90 8.15 4.24
CA GLU A 109 15.65 7.30 5.40
C GLU A 109 14.21 6.78 5.36
N PHE A 110 14.03 5.47 5.47
CA PHE A 110 12.70 4.87 5.63
C PHE A 110 12.39 4.68 7.10
N PHE A 111 11.19 5.08 7.51
CA PHE A 111 10.68 4.84 8.85
C PHE A 111 9.32 4.14 8.77
N ASP A 112 9.15 3.07 9.55
CA ASP A 112 7.90 2.34 9.63
C ASP A 112 7.16 2.82 10.89
N GLU A 113 5.99 3.41 10.70
CA GLU A 113 5.09 3.68 11.83
C GLU A 113 4.44 2.38 12.30
N ASP A 114 4.10 2.32 13.59
CA ASP A 114 3.40 1.20 14.19
C ASP A 114 2.18 0.79 13.38
N ILE A 115 2.07 -0.52 13.17
CA ILE A 115 1.03 -1.12 12.35
C ILE A 115 -0.29 -1.02 13.11
N GLY A 116 -1.30 -0.46 12.44
CA GLY A 116 -2.64 -0.35 12.97
C GLY A 116 -3.64 -1.13 12.12
N GLU A 117 -4.58 -1.78 12.79
CA GLU A 117 -5.90 -2.05 12.22
C GLU A 117 -6.64 -0.71 12.09
N LEU A 118 -7.56 -0.60 11.12
CA LEU A 118 -8.39 0.60 11.05
C LEU A 118 -9.23 0.72 12.33
N PRO A 119 -9.37 1.92 12.91
CA PRO A 119 -10.17 2.10 14.13
C PRO A 119 -11.62 1.62 13.99
N VAL A 120 -12.14 1.65 12.75
CA VAL A 120 -13.43 1.10 12.37
C VAL A 120 -13.25 0.39 11.04
N SER A 121 -13.53 -0.91 11.00
CA SER A 121 -13.53 -1.72 9.79
C SER A 121 -14.97 -2.01 9.35
N LYS A 122 -15.20 -2.01 8.02
CA LYS A 122 -16.45 -2.47 7.41
C LYS A 122 -16.33 -3.89 6.85
N VAL A 123 -15.21 -4.55 7.13
CA VAL A 123 -14.83 -5.85 6.56
C VAL A 123 -15.20 -6.95 7.54
N SER A 124 -15.71 -8.05 7.02
CA SER A 124 -15.97 -9.25 7.83
C SER A 124 -14.67 -9.81 8.40
N ASP A 125 -14.67 -10.11 9.69
CA ASP A 125 -13.60 -10.82 10.40
C ASP A 125 -13.78 -12.35 10.35
N ASP A 126 -14.89 -12.85 9.79
CA ASP A 126 -15.16 -14.28 9.66
C ASP A 126 -14.34 -14.90 8.51
N VAL A 127 -13.47 -15.84 8.88
CA VAL A 127 -12.67 -16.67 7.96
C VAL A 127 -13.51 -17.55 7.04
N LYS A 128 -14.77 -17.85 7.40
CA LYS A 128 -15.70 -18.62 6.58
C LYS A 128 -16.41 -17.74 5.54
N ASP A 129 -16.58 -16.45 5.83
CA ASP A 129 -17.15 -15.48 4.89
C ASP A 129 -16.08 -14.89 3.96
N VAL A 130 -15.38 -15.79 3.25
CA VAL A 130 -14.25 -15.45 2.36
C VAL A 130 -14.65 -14.41 1.31
N ARG A 131 -15.92 -14.42 0.87
CA ARG A 131 -16.47 -13.42 -0.05
C ARG A 131 -16.29 -12.00 0.49
N ASN A 132 -16.69 -11.75 1.73
CA ASN A 132 -16.65 -10.41 2.31
C ASN A 132 -15.33 -10.12 3.03
N SER A 133 -14.70 -11.13 3.65
CA SER A 133 -13.48 -10.97 4.42
C SER A 133 -12.21 -10.97 3.56
N VAL A 134 -12.24 -11.56 2.36
CA VAL A 134 -11.10 -11.62 1.44
C VAL A 134 -11.34 -10.88 0.13
N TYR A 135 -12.43 -11.18 -0.56
CA TYR A 135 -12.62 -10.75 -1.95
C TYR A 135 -13.50 -9.51 -2.11
N SER A 136 -13.93 -8.86 -1.04
CA SER A 136 -14.67 -7.61 -1.17
C SER A 136 -13.74 -6.44 -1.49
N PRO A 137 -14.22 -5.44 -2.25
CA PRO A 137 -13.52 -4.17 -2.43
C PRO A 137 -13.18 -3.48 -1.10
N TYR A 138 -14.04 -3.64 -0.10
CA TYR A 138 -13.77 -3.14 1.26
C TYR A 138 -12.55 -3.84 1.88
N ALA A 139 -12.49 -5.18 1.81
CA ALA A 139 -11.34 -5.94 2.32
C ALA A 139 -10.05 -5.57 1.59
N ALA A 140 -10.12 -5.37 0.27
CA ALA A 140 -8.98 -4.93 -0.52
C ALA A 140 -8.52 -3.51 -0.15
N ALA A 141 -9.45 -2.58 0.07
CA ALA A 141 -9.14 -1.20 0.44
C ALA A 141 -8.40 -1.05 1.78
N GLU A 142 -8.66 -1.96 2.73
CA GLU A 142 -7.95 -1.98 4.03
C GLU A 142 -6.54 -2.60 3.90
N ARG A 143 -6.26 -3.34 2.83
CA ARG A 143 -4.98 -4.03 2.60
C ARG A 143 -4.05 -3.17 1.76
N LYS A 144 -3.53 -2.12 2.38
CA LYS A 144 -2.71 -1.12 1.69
C LYS A 144 -1.47 -0.74 2.47
N ILE A 145 -0.59 -0.01 1.80
CA ILE A 145 0.53 0.71 2.39
C ILE A 145 0.27 2.19 2.11
N GLN A 146 0.57 3.06 3.07
CA GLN A 146 0.51 4.50 2.87
C GLN A 146 1.83 5.14 3.24
N ILE A 147 2.28 6.06 2.39
CA ILE A 147 3.29 7.04 2.76
C ILE A 147 2.54 8.14 3.51
N ILE A 148 2.75 8.22 4.83
CA ILE A 148 1.96 9.09 5.71
C ILE A 148 2.65 10.42 6.01
N ALA A 149 3.97 10.49 5.83
CA ALA A 149 4.72 11.73 5.93
C ALA A 149 6.01 11.68 5.11
N VAL A 150 6.41 12.85 4.63
CA VAL A 150 7.76 13.12 4.13
C VAL A 150 8.29 14.35 4.87
N SER A 151 9.48 14.24 5.43
CA SER A 151 10.13 15.36 6.13
C SER A 151 11.59 15.49 5.71
N TYR A 152 12.11 16.70 5.77
CA TYR A 152 13.54 16.95 5.56
C TYR A 152 14.32 16.57 6.81
N LEU A 153 15.42 15.85 6.61
CA LEU A 153 16.43 15.59 7.62
C LEU A 153 17.32 16.82 7.73
N LYS A 154 17.64 17.22 8.97
CA LYS A 154 18.59 18.30 9.23
C LYS A 154 20.02 17.83 9.02
#